data_AF-A0A2Z4UY60-F1
#
_entry.id   AF-A0A2Z4UY60-F1
#
_cell.length_a   1.000
_cell.length_b   1.000
_cell.length_c   1.000
_cell.angle_alpha   90.00
_cell.angle_beta   90.00
_cell.angle_gamma   90.00
#
_symmetry.space_group_name_H-M   'P 1'
#
loop_
_entity.id
_entity.type
_entity.pdbx_description
1 polymer ?
#
loop_
_entity_poly.entity_id
_entity_poly.type
_entity_poly.pdbx_seq_one_letter_code
_entity_poly.pdbx_strand_id
1 'polypeptide(L)'
;MSPQEQQRGSRGYSVPTGRPYALKELQSAVGSLGDHLKELYDGAHPTEYESVADALYTAFQTASGLAPAKSYTGCPEHPNGALDPEAPEGWGRCLICNDRRRLGMRAQGARAAAAAPPAGEQRRLGYPVPDPPYTLQALRERLRAVEDRRFHLSLGSPPEDFVAMADDLHRAFIVARELSRPRNASGCSEHPGAPIDPDAPPGEACIFCAGRKRRAQRSAQTPEMLPRIRRGERRQLQRRFERPPG
;
A
#
# COMPACT_ATOMS: atom_id res chain seq x y z
N MET A 1 -33.87 22.03 -26.88
CA MET A 1 -32.78 21.45 -26.06
C MET A 1 -33.19 20.03 -25.75
N SER A 2 -32.51 19.05 -26.35
CA SER A 2 -32.99 17.68 -26.42
C SER A 2 -32.57 16.88 -25.17
N PRO A 3 -33.46 16.04 -24.60
CA PRO A 3 -33.21 15.26 -23.38
C PRO A 3 -32.18 14.11 -23.54
N GLN A 4 -31.45 14.04 -24.65
CA GLN A 4 -30.55 12.92 -24.99
C GLN A 4 -29.10 13.08 -24.47
N GLU A 5 -28.68 14.25 -23.99
CA GLU A 5 -27.31 14.47 -23.50
C GLU A 5 -27.08 14.06 -22.04
N GLN A 6 -28.15 13.88 -21.23
CA GLN A 6 -28.02 13.45 -19.82
C GLN A 6 -27.81 11.93 -19.64
N GLN A 7 -27.88 11.13 -20.72
CA GLN A 7 -27.78 9.67 -20.65
C GLN A 7 -26.37 9.09 -20.93
N ARG A 8 -25.35 9.92 -21.22
CA ARG A 8 -23.98 9.43 -21.54
C ARG A 8 -23.01 9.39 -20.35
N GLY A 9 -23.47 9.67 -19.12
CA GLY A 9 -22.66 9.64 -17.90
C GLY A 9 -22.76 8.36 -17.06
N SER A 10 -23.69 7.45 -17.38
CA SER A 10 -23.90 6.22 -16.60
C SER A 10 -23.44 4.99 -17.38
N ARG A 11 -22.11 4.85 -17.55
CA ARG A 11 -21.54 3.55 -17.90
C ARG A 11 -21.54 2.70 -16.64
N GLY A 12 -22.64 1.96 -16.50
CA GLY A 12 -22.99 0.99 -15.46
C GLY A 12 -21.89 0.63 -14.47
N TYR A 13 -21.98 1.22 -13.27
CA TYR A 13 -21.55 0.52 -12.07
C TYR A 13 -22.45 -0.71 -11.91
N SER A 14 -22.01 -1.84 -12.45
CA SER A 14 -22.49 -3.14 -12.00
C SER A 14 -22.20 -3.18 -10.51
N VAL A 15 -23.24 -3.03 -9.69
CA VAL A 15 -23.18 -3.41 -8.28
C VAL A 15 -22.85 -4.90 -8.32
N PRO A 16 -21.67 -5.34 -7.86
CA PRO A 16 -21.32 -6.75 -7.92
C PRO A 16 -22.40 -7.51 -7.14
N THR A 17 -22.92 -8.59 -7.70
CA THR A 17 -23.93 -9.47 -7.10
C THR A 17 -23.52 -10.06 -5.73
N GLY A 18 -22.31 -9.73 -5.23
CA GLY A 18 -21.81 -10.03 -3.89
C GLY A 18 -21.70 -8.84 -2.92
N ARG A 19 -22.13 -7.61 -3.27
CA ARG A 19 -21.95 -6.43 -2.39
C ARG A 19 -22.55 -6.62 -0.98
N PRO A 20 -23.78 -7.18 -0.81
CA PRO A 20 -24.32 -7.46 0.52
C PRO A 20 -23.50 -8.46 1.31
N TYR A 21 -22.98 -9.49 0.64
CA TYR A 21 -22.12 -10.50 1.25
C TYR A 21 -20.78 -9.89 1.70
N ALA A 22 -20.10 -9.17 0.80
CA ALA A 22 -18.83 -8.52 1.10
C ALA A 22 -18.95 -7.46 2.21
N LEU A 23 -20.08 -6.73 2.30
CA LEU A 23 -20.32 -5.82 3.42
C LEU A 23 -20.47 -6.58 4.74
N LYS A 24 -21.24 -7.68 4.76
CA LYS A 24 -21.41 -8.51 5.95
C LYS A 24 -20.07 -9.13 6.39
N GLU A 25 -19.29 -9.62 5.44
CA GLU A 25 -17.95 -10.16 5.67
C GLU A 25 -17.03 -9.09 6.27
N LEU A 26 -16.99 -7.89 5.69
CA LEU A 26 -16.23 -6.76 6.22
C LEU A 26 -16.66 -6.42 7.65
N GLN A 27 -17.96 -6.34 7.91
CA GLN A 27 -18.48 -6.05 9.25
C GLN A 27 -18.07 -7.11 10.27
N SER A 28 -18.12 -8.39 9.89
CA SER A 28 -17.68 -9.52 10.72
C SER A 28 -16.17 -9.45 10.98
N ALA A 29 -15.36 -9.22 9.94
CA ALA A 29 -13.91 -9.13 10.05
C ALA A 29 -13.46 -7.99 10.96
N VAL A 30 -14.05 -6.79 10.81
CA VAL A 30 -13.77 -5.64 11.67
C VAL A 30 -14.17 -5.92 13.13
N GLY A 31 -15.29 -6.63 13.35
CA GLY A 31 -15.70 -7.02 14.71
C GLY A 31 -14.68 -7.93 15.39
N SER A 32 -14.22 -8.97 14.68
CA SER A 32 -13.19 -9.89 15.19
C SER A 32 -11.84 -9.19 15.41
N LEU A 33 -11.48 -8.22 14.57
CA LEU A 33 -10.28 -7.39 14.75
C LEU A 33 -10.32 -6.58 16.06
N GLY A 34 -11.47 -6.04 16.41
CA GLY A 34 -11.67 -5.34 17.68
C GLY A 34 -11.41 -6.22 18.89
N ASP A 35 -11.79 -7.49 18.82
CA ASP A 35 -11.55 -8.45 19.90
C ASP A 35 -10.07 -8.86 19.99
N HIS A 36 -9.41 -9.17 18.87
CA HIS A 36 -7.97 -9.45 18.86
C HIS A 36 -7.14 -8.28 19.40
N LEU A 37 -7.54 -7.04 19.13
CA LEU A 37 -6.82 -5.86 19.63
C LEU A 37 -6.95 -5.67 21.15
N LYS A 38 -8.05 -6.13 21.76
CA LYS A 38 -8.23 -6.08 23.22
C LYS A 38 -7.30 -7.05 23.94
N GLU A 39 -6.93 -8.16 23.28
CA GLU A 39 -6.00 -9.15 23.81
C GLU A 39 -4.54 -8.64 23.79
N LEU A 40 -4.21 -7.71 22.88
CA LEU A 40 -2.90 -7.09 22.82
C LEU A 40 -2.64 -6.13 23.99
N TYR A 41 -1.47 -6.25 24.60
CA TYR A 41 -0.97 -5.40 25.69
C TYR A 41 0.30 -4.62 25.28
N ASP A 42 0.63 -3.58 26.05
CA ASP A 42 1.84 -2.81 25.81
C ASP A 42 3.09 -3.69 26.01
N GLY A 43 3.92 -3.81 24.97
CA GLY A 43 5.06 -4.72 24.95
C GLY A 43 4.78 -6.13 24.43
N ALA A 44 3.59 -6.38 23.85
CA ALA A 44 3.28 -7.63 23.15
C ALA A 44 4.35 -8.00 22.11
N HIS A 45 4.52 -9.29 21.85
CA HIS A 45 5.56 -9.77 20.93
C HIS A 45 5.24 -9.37 19.48
N PRO A 46 6.22 -9.03 18.63
CA PRO A 46 5.98 -8.63 17.23
C PRO A 46 5.14 -9.62 16.41
N THR A 47 5.21 -10.92 16.70
CA THR A 47 4.39 -11.94 16.02
C THR A 47 2.90 -11.83 16.34
N GLU A 48 2.52 -11.31 17.52
CA GLU A 48 1.12 -11.07 17.86
C GLU A 48 0.53 -9.93 17.01
N TYR A 49 1.35 -8.94 16.64
CA TYR A 49 0.95 -7.89 15.70
C TYR A 49 0.87 -8.37 14.25
N GLU A 50 1.57 -9.45 13.89
CA GLU A 50 1.56 -10.00 12.53
C GLU A 50 0.19 -10.56 12.16
N SER A 51 -0.44 -11.34 13.05
CA SER A 51 -1.79 -11.85 12.84
C SER A 51 -2.82 -10.73 12.71
N VAL A 52 -2.68 -9.67 13.51
CA VAL A 52 -3.54 -8.47 13.43
C VAL A 52 -3.31 -7.72 12.11
N ALA A 53 -2.06 -7.59 11.65
CA ALA A 53 -1.74 -6.97 10.37
C ALA A 53 -2.34 -7.76 9.20
N ASP A 54 -2.25 -9.09 9.20
CA ASP A 54 -2.81 -9.92 8.14
C ASP A 54 -4.35 -9.86 8.09
N ALA A 55 -5.00 -9.88 9.26
CA ALA A 55 -6.44 -9.70 9.37
C ALA A 55 -6.89 -8.30 8.91
N LEU A 56 -6.16 -7.25 9.28
CA LEU A 56 -6.39 -5.88 8.81
C LEU A 56 -6.24 -5.77 7.28
N TYR A 57 -5.22 -6.42 6.72
CA TYR A 57 -4.99 -6.43 5.27
C TYR A 57 -6.11 -7.15 4.51
N THR A 58 -6.62 -8.25 5.06
CA THR A 58 -7.76 -8.98 4.49
C THR A 58 -9.02 -8.12 4.52
N ALA A 59 -9.34 -7.51 5.67
CA ALA A 59 -10.48 -6.59 5.79
C ALA A 59 -10.35 -5.39 4.85
N PHE A 60 -9.14 -4.85 4.71
CA PHE A 60 -8.81 -3.78 3.78
C PHE A 60 -9.10 -4.19 2.32
N GLN A 61 -8.71 -5.38 1.89
CA GLN A 61 -9.01 -5.86 0.54
C GLN A 61 -10.52 -5.91 0.29
N THR A 62 -11.30 -6.44 1.24
CA THR A 62 -12.76 -6.47 1.12
C THR A 62 -13.35 -5.05 1.05
N ALA A 63 -12.90 -4.13 1.90
CA ALA A 63 -13.33 -2.73 1.85
C ALA A 63 -12.94 -2.03 0.54
N SER A 64 -11.75 -2.30 0.02
CA SER A 64 -11.27 -1.75 -1.25
C SER A 64 -12.11 -2.21 -2.45
N GLY A 65 -12.59 -3.46 -2.43
CA GLY A 65 -13.48 -3.99 -3.45
C GLY A 65 -14.91 -3.44 -3.38
N LEU A 66 -15.34 -2.95 -2.20
CA LEU A 66 -16.63 -2.27 -2.02
C LEU A 66 -16.56 -0.79 -2.44
N ALA A 67 -15.39 -0.17 -2.35
CA ALA A 67 -15.16 1.20 -2.80
C ALA A 67 -15.11 1.26 -4.35
N PRO A 68 -15.48 2.39 -4.96
CA PRO A 68 -15.12 2.64 -6.36
C PRO A 68 -13.63 2.46 -6.55
N ALA A 69 -13.23 1.90 -7.69
CA ALA A 69 -11.82 1.79 -8.03
C ALA A 69 -11.15 3.16 -7.92
N LYS A 70 -10.21 3.31 -6.99
CA LYS A 70 -9.36 4.50 -6.93
C LYS A 70 -8.62 4.58 -8.26
N SER A 71 -8.80 5.68 -8.98
CA SER A 71 -8.04 5.92 -10.20
C SER A 71 -6.56 6.03 -9.84
N TYR A 72 -5.78 5.03 -10.21
CA TYR A 72 -4.33 5.01 -10.10
C TYR A 72 -3.68 6.26 -10.71
N THR A 73 -4.34 6.90 -11.69
CA THR A 73 -3.89 8.13 -12.35
C THR A 73 -4.52 9.43 -11.84
N GLY A 74 -5.52 9.35 -10.95
CA GLY A 74 -6.35 10.51 -10.57
C GLY A 74 -7.34 10.97 -11.65
N CYS A 75 -7.55 10.19 -12.72
CA CYS A 75 -8.45 10.53 -13.83
C CYS A 75 -9.65 9.57 -13.87
N PRO A 76 -10.90 10.08 -13.99
CA PRO A 76 -12.10 9.24 -14.12
C PRO A 76 -12.18 8.53 -15.47
N GLU A 77 -11.58 9.08 -16.53
CA GLU A 77 -11.59 8.46 -17.86
C GLU A 77 -10.58 7.31 -18.00
N HIS A 78 -9.44 7.41 -17.29
CA HIS A 78 -8.33 6.46 -17.41
C HIS A 78 -7.85 6.02 -16.02
N PRO A 79 -8.68 5.34 -15.23
CA PRO A 79 -8.35 5.01 -13.85
C PRO A 79 -7.06 4.17 -13.75
N ASN A 80 -6.80 3.29 -14.72
CA ASN A 80 -5.59 2.45 -14.78
C ASN A 80 -4.61 2.87 -15.90
N GLY A 81 -4.67 4.13 -16.35
CA GLY A 81 -3.77 4.64 -17.38
C GLY A 81 -2.31 4.76 -16.92
N ALA A 82 -1.41 5.08 -17.85
CA ALA A 82 -0.02 5.39 -17.51
C ALA A 82 0.09 6.67 -16.67
N LEU A 83 1.04 6.68 -15.74
CA LEU A 83 1.35 7.83 -14.90
C LEU A 83 2.32 8.78 -15.60
N ASP A 84 2.02 10.08 -15.55
CA ASP A 84 2.90 11.15 -16.02
C ASP A 84 3.88 11.54 -14.90
N PRO A 85 5.20 11.29 -15.06
CA PRO A 85 6.20 11.69 -14.09
C PRO A 85 6.48 13.21 -14.12
N GLU A 86 6.16 13.90 -15.21
CA GLU A 86 6.44 15.32 -15.45
C GLU A 86 5.16 16.16 -15.44
N ALA A 87 4.11 15.69 -14.74
CA ALA A 87 2.87 16.43 -14.61
C ALA A 87 3.12 17.79 -13.91
N PRO A 88 2.78 18.93 -14.55
CA PRO A 88 2.86 20.25 -13.91
C PRO A 88 1.97 20.35 -12.67
N GLU A 89 2.28 21.27 -11.77
CA GLU A 89 1.48 21.51 -10.57
C GLU A 89 0.02 21.86 -10.94
N GLY A 90 -0.94 21.16 -10.33
CA GLY A 90 -2.37 21.30 -10.60
C GLY A 90 -2.90 20.39 -11.71
N TRP A 91 -2.06 19.65 -12.42
CA TRP A 91 -2.51 18.67 -13.42
C TRP A 91 -2.71 17.29 -12.80
N GLY A 92 -3.71 16.53 -13.28
CA GLY A 92 -3.80 15.11 -12.91
C GLY A 92 -2.56 14.35 -13.38
N ARG A 93 -2.32 13.13 -12.86
CA ARG A 93 -1.14 12.33 -13.24
C ARG A 93 -1.41 11.34 -14.36
N CYS A 94 -2.55 11.42 -15.04
CA CYS A 94 -2.82 10.58 -16.21
C CYS A 94 -2.02 11.06 -17.42
N LEU A 95 -1.04 10.25 -17.84
CA LEU A 95 -0.19 10.52 -19.01
C LEU A 95 -1.03 10.76 -20.27
N ILE A 96 -2.07 9.95 -20.51
CA ILE A 96 -2.92 10.06 -21.70
C ILE A 96 -3.64 11.42 -21.74
N CYS A 97 -4.20 11.86 -20.61
CA CYS A 97 -4.89 13.15 -20.52
C CYS A 97 -3.92 14.33 -20.61
N ASN A 98 -2.75 14.20 -19.97
CA ASN A 98 -1.72 15.24 -19.99
C ASN A 98 -1.12 15.39 -21.39
N ASP A 99 -0.86 14.29 -22.10
CA ASP A 99 -0.38 14.31 -23.48
C ASP A 99 -1.40 14.99 -24.41
N ARG A 100 -2.69 14.64 -24.31
CA ARG A 100 -3.75 15.32 -25.06
C ARG A 100 -3.80 16.82 -24.76
N ARG A 101 -3.65 17.20 -23.49
CA ARG A 101 -3.61 18.61 -23.07
C ARG A 101 -2.38 19.33 -23.63
N ARG A 102 -1.18 18.72 -23.59
CA ARG A 102 0.05 19.26 -24.18
C ARG A 102 -0.08 19.44 -25.69
N LEU A 103 -0.66 18.45 -26.39
CA LEU A 103 -0.93 18.52 -27.82
C LEU A 103 -1.90 19.65 -28.17
N GLY A 104 -2.98 19.81 -27.38
CA GLY A 104 -3.92 20.92 -27.54
C GLY A 104 -3.28 22.29 -27.31
N MET A 105 -2.42 22.43 -26.29
CA MET A 105 -1.67 23.66 -26.03
C MET A 105 -0.68 24.01 -27.15
N ARG A 106 -0.03 23.01 -27.75
CA ARG A 106 0.86 23.19 -28.91
C ARG A 106 0.10 23.63 -30.16
N ALA A 107 -1.12 23.12 -30.36
CA ALA A 107 -1.96 23.47 -31.51
C ALA A 107 -2.59 24.88 -31.39
N GLN A 108 -2.79 25.40 -30.18
CA GLN A 108 -3.55 26.65 -29.94
C GLN A 108 -2.70 27.89 -29.64
N GLY A 109 -1.37 27.81 -29.70
CA GLY A 109 -0.53 29.00 -29.53
C GLY A 109 -0.77 29.74 -28.20
N ALA A 110 -0.47 29.07 -27.08
CA ALA A 110 -0.20 29.69 -25.78
C ALA A 110 -1.24 30.69 -25.20
N ARG A 111 -2.55 30.46 -25.35
CA ARG A 111 -3.56 31.12 -24.50
C ARG A 111 -4.71 30.19 -24.13
N ALA A 112 -4.60 29.56 -22.95
CA ALA A 112 -5.67 29.32 -21.97
C ALA A 112 -5.23 28.21 -21.00
N ALA A 113 -4.59 28.58 -19.89
CA ALA A 113 -4.48 27.70 -18.74
C ALA A 113 -5.76 27.87 -17.92
N ALA A 114 -6.81 27.12 -18.25
CA ALA A 114 -7.94 26.96 -17.35
C ALA A 114 -7.43 26.21 -16.11
N ALA A 115 -7.52 26.87 -14.95
CA ALA A 115 -7.06 26.36 -13.66
C ALA A 115 -7.74 25.02 -13.35
N ALA A 116 -6.94 23.96 -13.35
CA ALA A 116 -7.33 22.68 -12.81
C ALA A 116 -7.27 22.74 -11.27
N PRO A 117 -8.08 21.91 -10.57
CA PRO A 117 -8.14 21.92 -9.11
C PRO A 117 -6.77 21.68 -8.47
N PRO A 118 -6.51 22.25 -7.28
CA PRO A 118 -5.16 22.39 -6.72
C PRO A 118 -4.47 21.04 -6.44
N ALA A 119 -3.15 21.06 -6.61
CA ALA A 119 -2.23 19.92 -6.47
C ALA A 119 -2.15 19.28 -5.08
N GLY A 120 -2.79 19.88 -4.05
CA GLY A 120 -2.75 19.40 -2.67
C GLY A 120 -3.34 18.00 -2.47
N GLU A 121 -4.21 17.54 -3.38
CA GLU A 121 -4.84 16.21 -3.32
C GLU A 121 -3.96 15.11 -3.96
N GLN A 122 -2.92 15.48 -4.72
CA GLN A 122 -2.23 14.62 -5.69
C GLN A 122 -1.01 13.86 -5.13
N ARG A 123 -0.76 13.92 -3.81
CA ARG A 123 0.09 12.95 -3.08
C ARG A 123 -0.63 11.60 -2.86
N ARG A 124 -1.92 11.48 -3.23
CA ARG A 124 -2.81 10.37 -2.88
C ARG A 124 -3.11 9.42 -4.07
N LEU A 125 -2.08 8.93 -4.76
CA LEU A 125 -2.27 7.86 -5.76
C LEU A 125 -2.35 6.46 -5.13
N GLY A 126 -2.14 6.37 -3.82
CA GLY A 126 -2.29 5.15 -3.03
C GLY A 126 -3.11 5.42 -1.77
N TYR A 127 -3.37 4.35 -1.03
CA TYR A 127 -3.99 4.46 0.28
C TYR A 127 -3.10 5.27 1.23
N PRO A 128 -3.69 6.09 2.11
CA PRO A 128 -2.94 6.97 2.98
C PRO A 128 -2.03 6.16 3.91
N VAL A 129 -0.77 6.60 3.98
CA VAL A 129 0.22 6.07 4.90
C VAL A 129 0.30 7.02 6.10
N PRO A 130 0.14 6.52 7.33
CA PRO A 130 0.26 7.36 8.51
C PRO A 130 1.71 7.73 8.82
N ASP A 131 1.90 8.95 9.29
CA ASP A 131 3.18 9.41 9.83
C ASP A 131 3.47 8.74 11.20
N PRO A 132 4.76 8.52 11.54
CA PRO A 132 5.16 8.06 12.87
C PRO A 132 4.80 9.08 13.98
N PRO A 133 4.70 8.66 15.26
CA PRO A 133 5.12 7.37 15.81
C PRO A 133 4.10 6.23 15.65
N TYR A 134 4.60 5.02 15.38
CA TYR A 134 3.79 3.80 15.34
C TYR A 134 3.80 3.15 16.72
N THR A 135 2.67 3.22 17.43
CA THR A 135 2.48 2.69 18.79
C THR A 135 1.21 1.85 18.86
N LEU A 136 1.10 0.97 19.87
CA LEU A 136 -0.15 0.23 20.12
C LEU A 136 -1.33 1.18 20.36
N GLN A 137 -1.09 2.31 21.05
CA GLN A 137 -2.10 3.34 21.24
C GLN A 137 -2.58 3.94 19.92
N ALA A 138 -1.67 4.26 18.99
CA ALA A 138 -2.03 4.75 17.66
C ALA A 138 -2.81 3.70 16.85
N LEU A 139 -2.50 2.40 17.02
CA LEU A 139 -3.26 1.32 16.42
C LEU A 139 -4.68 1.23 17.00
N ARG A 140 -4.83 1.31 18.33
CA ARG A 140 -6.11 1.31 19.05
C ARG A 140 -7.01 2.46 18.62
N GLU A 141 -6.47 3.67 18.52
CA GLU A 141 -7.22 4.84 18.05
C GLU A 141 -7.73 4.69 16.63
N ARG A 142 -6.90 4.15 15.73
CA ARG A 142 -7.31 3.89 14.34
C ARG A 142 -8.38 2.81 14.25
N LEU A 143 -8.24 1.73 15.02
CA LEU A 143 -9.25 0.66 15.02
C LEU A 143 -10.58 1.13 15.62
N ARG A 144 -10.57 1.99 16.65
CA ARG A 144 -11.79 2.65 17.13
C ARG A 144 -12.47 3.47 16.04
N ALA A 145 -11.71 4.28 15.30
CA ALA A 145 -12.27 5.05 14.18
C ALA A 145 -12.87 4.14 13.07
N VAL A 146 -12.24 3.00 12.80
CA VAL A 146 -12.76 1.97 11.89
C VAL A 146 -14.06 1.37 12.43
N GLU A 147 -14.13 1.02 13.72
CA GLU A 147 -15.33 0.49 14.37
C GLU A 147 -16.48 1.49 14.36
N ASP A 148 -16.22 2.75 14.72
CA ASP A 148 -17.21 3.83 14.68
C ASP A 148 -17.79 3.98 13.27
N ARG A 149 -16.93 4.00 12.25
CA ARG A 149 -17.36 4.06 10.86
C ARG A 149 -18.16 2.81 10.45
N ARG A 150 -17.80 1.62 10.96
CA ARG A 150 -18.52 0.37 10.68
C ARG A 150 -19.98 0.46 11.10
N PHE A 151 -20.28 1.09 12.24
CA PHE A 151 -21.66 1.24 12.73
C PHE A 151 -22.53 2.10 11.80
N HIS A 152 -21.93 3.07 11.11
CA HIS A 152 -22.63 3.95 10.18
C HIS A 152 -22.64 3.43 8.73
N LEU A 153 -21.82 2.42 8.41
CA LEU A 153 -21.71 1.88 7.06
C LEU A 153 -22.85 0.89 6.76
N SER A 154 -23.66 1.22 5.76
CA SER A 154 -24.80 0.43 5.31
C SER A 154 -24.74 0.18 3.80
N LEU A 155 -25.63 -0.66 3.26
CA LEU A 155 -25.67 -0.93 1.81
C LEU A 155 -25.98 0.32 0.98
N GLY A 156 -26.76 1.25 1.55
CA GLY A 156 -27.13 2.51 0.91
C GLY A 156 -26.14 3.65 1.18
N SER A 157 -25.05 3.39 1.91
CA SER A 157 -24.02 4.41 2.14
C SER A 157 -23.43 4.88 0.81
N PRO A 158 -23.08 6.17 0.71
CA PRO A 158 -22.50 6.70 -0.50
C PRO A 158 -21.08 6.15 -0.73
N PRO A 159 -20.56 6.15 -1.98
CA PRO A 159 -19.30 5.50 -2.33
C PRO A 159 -18.08 6.04 -1.56
N GLU A 160 -18.08 7.31 -1.19
CA GLU A 160 -17.05 7.97 -0.38
C GLU A 160 -16.87 7.34 1.00
N ASP A 161 -17.93 6.82 1.60
CA ASP A 161 -17.86 6.17 2.92
C ASP A 161 -17.06 4.86 2.84
N PHE A 162 -17.21 4.12 1.74
CA PHE A 162 -16.43 2.90 1.48
C PHE A 162 -14.96 3.22 1.18
N VAL A 163 -14.70 4.31 0.46
CA VAL A 163 -13.33 4.81 0.23
C VAL A 163 -12.66 5.14 1.56
N ALA A 164 -13.36 5.88 2.41
CA ALA A 164 -12.84 6.30 3.69
C ALA A 164 -12.64 5.12 4.66
N MET A 165 -13.55 4.14 4.65
CA MET A 165 -13.37 2.87 5.36
C MET A 165 -12.10 2.12 4.93
N ALA A 166 -11.87 1.99 3.61
CA ALA A 166 -10.67 1.35 3.09
C ALA A 166 -9.40 2.13 3.45
N ASP A 167 -9.46 3.46 3.49
CA ASP A 167 -8.35 4.32 3.90
C ASP A 167 -8.00 4.17 5.39
N ASP A 168 -8.99 4.09 6.26
CA ASP A 168 -8.80 3.91 7.69
C ASP A 168 -8.24 2.51 8.00
N LEU A 169 -8.75 1.47 7.34
CA LEU A 169 -8.22 0.11 7.43
C LEU A 169 -6.78 0.01 6.95
N HIS A 170 -6.45 0.62 5.82
CA HIS A 170 -5.07 0.64 5.32
C HIS A 170 -4.13 1.34 6.30
N ARG A 171 -4.55 2.48 6.85
CA ARG A 171 -3.77 3.19 7.87
C ARG A 171 -3.51 2.31 9.08
N ALA A 172 -4.53 1.63 9.60
CA ALA A 172 -4.39 0.70 10.73
C ALA A 172 -3.44 -0.46 10.38
N PHE A 173 -3.58 -1.04 9.18
CA PHE A 173 -2.69 -2.07 8.67
C PHE A 173 -1.21 -1.62 8.69
N ILE A 174 -0.90 -0.42 8.19
CA ILE A 174 0.48 0.07 8.21
C ILE A 174 1.02 0.16 9.64
N VAL A 175 0.24 0.68 10.59
CA VAL A 175 0.69 0.76 11.99
C VAL A 175 0.94 -0.65 12.55
N ALA A 176 0.00 -1.58 12.36
CA ALA A 176 0.16 -2.96 12.82
C ALA A 176 1.39 -3.64 12.18
N ARG A 177 1.61 -3.42 10.88
CA ARG A 177 2.76 -3.96 10.14
C ARG A 177 4.07 -3.37 10.61
N GLU A 178 4.10 -2.11 11.02
CA GLU A 178 5.29 -1.47 11.58
C GLU A 178 5.58 -1.93 13.01
N LEU A 179 4.55 -2.29 13.78
CA LEU A 179 4.67 -2.91 15.11
C LEU A 179 5.10 -4.38 15.04
N SER A 180 4.70 -5.10 13.99
CA SER A 180 5.10 -6.50 13.78
C SER A 180 6.52 -6.66 13.26
N ARG A 181 7.13 -5.59 12.74
CA ARG A 181 8.55 -5.61 12.42
C ARG A 181 9.34 -5.76 13.72
N PRO A 182 10.30 -6.68 13.78
CA PRO A 182 11.15 -6.85 14.95
C PRO A 182 12.06 -5.63 15.10
N ARG A 183 11.57 -4.54 15.71
CA ARG A 183 12.42 -3.40 16.06
C ARG A 183 13.36 -3.87 17.17
N ASN A 184 14.65 -3.63 17.00
CA ASN A 184 15.69 -3.88 18.01
C ASN A 184 15.93 -5.34 18.42
N ALA A 185 15.64 -6.35 17.59
CA ALA A 185 16.12 -7.72 17.88
C ALA A 185 17.63 -7.73 18.18
N SER A 186 18.40 -6.92 17.45
CA SER A 186 19.85 -6.75 17.62
C SER A 186 20.28 -5.51 18.44
N GLY A 187 19.34 -4.71 18.96
CA GLY A 187 19.64 -3.48 19.72
C GLY A 187 20.33 -2.35 18.93
N CYS A 188 20.54 -2.52 17.61
CA CYS A 188 21.35 -1.61 16.82
C CYS A 188 20.57 -0.37 16.35
N SER A 189 20.99 0.82 16.79
CA SER A 189 20.43 2.12 16.36
C SER A 189 20.68 2.42 14.88
N GLU A 190 21.80 1.96 14.30
CA GLU A 190 22.11 2.15 12.87
C GLU A 190 21.26 1.27 11.92
N HIS A 191 20.81 0.11 12.38
CA HIS A 191 20.10 -0.86 11.53
C HIS A 191 18.88 -1.40 12.29
N PRO A 192 17.82 -0.57 12.43
CA PRO A 192 16.60 -1.00 13.09
C PRO A 192 15.98 -2.17 12.32
N GLY A 193 15.85 -3.32 12.99
CA GLY A 193 15.26 -4.54 12.42
C GLY A 193 16.22 -5.48 11.71
N ALA A 194 17.53 -5.25 11.80
CA ALA A 194 18.50 -6.20 11.30
C ALA A 194 18.58 -7.46 12.18
N PRO A 195 18.67 -8.67 11.58
CA PRO A 195 18.84 -9.92 12.32
C PRO A 195 20.07 -9.90 13.24
N ILE A 196 19.97 -10.60 14.37
CA ILE A 196 21.09 -10.86 15.27
C ILE A 196 22.06 -11.81 14.58
N ASP A 197 23.34 -11.52 14.69
CA ASP A 197 24.38 -12.45 14.28
C ASP A 197 24.62 -13.48 15.40
N PRO A 198 24.41 -14.80 15.17
CA PRO A 198 24.60 -15.81 16.21
C PRO A 198 26.07 -15.92 16.69
N ASP A 199 27.02 -15.45 15.90
CA ASP A 199 28.45 -15.46 16.22
C ASP A 199 28.93 -14.16 16.89
N ALA A 200 28.03 -13.19 17.12
CA ALA A 200 28.38 -11.94 17.78
C ALA A 200 28.42 -12.08 19.32
N PRO A 201 29.35 -11.39 20.01
CA PRO A 201 29.37 -11.33 21.47
C PRO A 201 28.02 -10.84 22.05
N PRO A 202 27.64 -11.28 23.27
CA PRO A 202 26.43 -10.81 23.94
C PRO A 202 26.51 -9.31 24.19
N GLY A 203 25.51 -8.56 23.72
CA GLY A 203 25.41 -7.11 23.89
C GLY A 203 25.79 -6.29 22.66
N GLU A 204 25.06 -6.48 21.55
CA GLU A 204 25.06 -5.63 20.34
C GLU A 204 26.06 -6.01 19.22
N ALA A 205 25.54 -6.67 18.20
CA ALA A 205 25.80 -6.30 16.80
C ALA A 205 24.74 -6.94 15.91
N CYS A 206 24.04 -6.12 15.12
CA CYS A 206 23.28 -6.68 14.01
C CYS A 206 24.21 -7.30 12.98
N ILE A 207 23.72 -8.23 12.17
CA ILE A 207 24.50 -8.92 11.12
C ILE A 207 25.23 -7.94 10.17
N PHE A 208 24.67 -6.75 9.94
CA PHE A 208 25.29 -5.72 9.11
C PHE A 208 26.46 -5.02 9.83
N CYS A 209 26.31 -4.67 11.10
CA CYS A 209 27.39 -4.11 11.92
C CYS A 209 28.50 -5.13 12.18
N ALA A 210 28.13 -6.38 12.49
CA ALA A 210 29.06 -7.49 12.65
C ALA A 210 29.82 -7.76 11.34
N GLY A 211 29.10 -7.81 10.21
CA GLY A 211 29.71 -7.93 8.88
C GLY A 211 30.63 -6.76 8.53
N ARG A 212 30.26 -5.52 8.88
CA ARG A 212 31.10 -4.32 8.68
C ARG A 212 32.37 -4.40 9.53
N LYS A 213 32.28 -4.76 10.82
CA LYS A 213 33.43 -4.97 11.72
C LYS A 213 34.34 -6.09 11.20
N ARG A 214 33.80 -7.24 10.79
CA ARG A 214 34.57 -8.34 10.19
C ARG A 214 35.31 -7.91 8.92
N ARG A 215 34.69 -7.11 8.06
CA ARG A 215 35.35 -6.55 6.86
C ARG A 215 36.46 -5.55 7.23
N ALA A 216 36.25 -4.72 8.24
CA ALA A 216 37.26 -3.77 8.72
C ALA A 216 38.44 -4.47 9.42
N GLN A 217 38.21 -5.60 10.07
CA GLN A 217 39.24 -6.42 10.74
C GLN A 217 39.97 -7.38 9.79
N ARG A 218 39.46 -7.62 8.58
CA ARG A 218 40.18 -8.40 7.56
C ARG A 218 41.41 -7.62 7.13
N SER A 219 42.58 -8.20 7.32
CA SER A 219 43.83 -7.66 6.79
C SER A 219 43.79 -7.65 5.26
N ALA A 220 44.41 -6.63 4.65
CA ALA A 220 44.49 -6.43 3.20
C ALA A 220 45.14 -7.59 2.41
N GLN A 221 45.67 -8.60 3.10
CA GLN A 221 46.30 -9.79 2.52
C GLN A 221 45.36 -10.98 2.36
N THR A 222 44.10 -10.89 2.78
CA THR A 222 43.14 -11.99 2.58
C THR A 222 42.54 -11.89 1.17
N PRO A 223 42.81 -12.82 0.24
CA PRO A 223 42.28 -12.73 -1.12
C PRO A 223 40.74 -12.80 -1.08
N GLU A 224 40.10 -11.79 -1.66
CA GLU A 224 38.67 -11.72 -1.83
C GLU A 224 38.26 -12.76 -2.89
N MET A 225 37.83 -13.94 -2.43
CA MET A 225 37.13 -14.87 -3.31
C MET A 225 35.75 -14.30 -3.59
N LEU A 226 35.67 -13.40 -4.59
CA LEU A 226 34.42 -13.09 -5.26
C LEU A 226 33.76 -14.43 -5.60
N PRO A 227 32.48 -14.65 -5.24
CA PRO A 227 31.77 -15.81 -5.72
C PRO A 227 31.82 -15.74 -7.25
N ARG A 228 32.65 -16.61 -7.84
CA ARG A 228 32.67 -16.83 -9.28
C ARG A 228 31.29 -17.38 -9.61
N ILE A 229 30.36 -16.48 -9.90
CA ILE A 229 29.22 -16.80 -10.75
C ILE A 229 29.87 -17.27 -12.04
N ARG A 230 29.94 -18.61 -12.22
CA ARG A 230 30.45 -19.21 -13.44
C ARG A 230 29.60 -18.65 -14.58
N ARG A 231 30.12 -17.65 -15.29
CA ARG A 231 29.60 -17.18 -16.57
C ARG A 231 29.65 -18.36 -17.53
N GLY A 232 28.59 -19.17 -17.51
CA GLY A 232 28.50 -20.43 -18.24
C GLY A 232 27.24 -21.21 -17.88
N GLU A 233 26.81 -21.19 -16.62
CA GLU A 233 25.52 -21.77 -16.23
C GLU A 233 24.41 -20.73 -16.37
N ARG A 234 24.02 -20.46 -17.61
CA ARG A 234 22.63 -20.07 -17.86
C ARG A 234 21.79 -21.22 -17.30
N ARG A 235 21.24 -21.06 -16.09
CA ARG A 235 20.08 -21.84 -15.65
C ARG A 235 19.03 -21.66 -16.74
N GLN A 236 18.94 -22.64 -17.64
CA GLN A 236 17.76 -22.81 -18.45
C GLN A 236 16.65 -23.08 -17.44
N LEU A 237 15.91 -22.03 -17.08
CA LEU A 237 14.57 -22.17 -16.56
C LEU A 237 13.82 -22.97 -17.61
N GLN A 238 13.75 -24.29 -17.40
CA GLN A 238 12.91 -25.17 -18.20
C GLN A 238 11.49 -24.63 -18.07
N ARG A 239 11.02 -23.95 -19.12
CA ARG A 239 9.61 -23.63 -19.31
C ARG A 239 8.89 -24.96 -19.52
N ARG A 240 8.57 -25.64 -18.43
CA ARG A 240 7.62 -26.76 -18.46
C ARG A 240 6.21 -26.19 -18.42
N PHE A 241 5.78 -25.69 -19.57
CA PHE A 241 4.37 -25.66 -19.92
C PHE A 241 4.27 -26.37 -21.28
N GLU A 242 4.08 -27.69 -21.23
CA GLU A 242 3.55 -28.42 -22.37
C GLU A 242 2.12 -27.91 -22.60
N ARG A 243 1.93 -27.26 -23.74
CA ARG A 243 0.62 -26.89 -24.27
C ARG A 243 0.00 -28.16 -24.86
N PRO A 244 -1.17 -28.62 -24.40
CA PRO A 244 -1.81 -29.78 -25.02
C PRO A 244 -2.21 -29.46 -26.47
N PRO A 245 -2.05 -30.42 -27.41
CA PRO A 245 -2.57 -30.27 -28.75
C PRO A 245 -4.11 -30.31 -28.73
N GLY A 246 -4.72 -29.65 -29.71
CA GLY A 246 -6.18 -29.53 -29.85
C GLY A 246 -6.91 -30.83 -30.14
#